data_AF-A0AAV2DLE9-F1
#
_entry.id   AF-A0AAV2DLE9-F1
#
_cell.length_a   1.000
_cell.length_b   1.000
_cell.length_c   1.000
_cell.angle_alpha   90.00
_cell.angle_beta   90.00
_cell.angle_gamma   90.00
#
_symmetry.space_group_name_H-M   'P 1'
#
loop_
_entity.id
_entity.type
_entity.pdbx_description
1 polymer ?
#
loop_
_entity_poly.entity_id
_entity_poly.type
_entity_poly.pdbx_seq_one_letter_code
_entity_poly.pdbx_strand_id
1 'polypeptide(L)'
;MAVPKAAATVIMIGMITTTMLVQGCEAGVVSEALCSGTLDPAVPSCTRKLAAELAAGGYGGVDYNEREQCYVNPSTTVYAQATCTSSTACGECLSEITAQLFNSCSDMAVGAQAHSSGCSFRYEISPF
;
A
#
# COMPACT_ATOMS: atom_id res chain seq x y z
N MET A 1 15.65 -0.65 -25.33
CA MET A 1 16.78 -0.85 -24.39
C MET A 1 16.39 -2.00 -23.48
N ALA A 2 17.12 -3.12 -23.54
CA ALA A 2 16.80 -4.34 -22.81
C ALA A 2 17.44 -4.31 -21.43
N VAL A 3 16.66 -4.52 -20.37
CA VAL A 3 17.14 -4.65 -18.98
C VAL A 3 17.45 -6.13 -18.73
N PRO A 4 18.61 -6.50 -18.17
CA PRO A 4 19.00 -7.91 -18.06
C PRO A 4 18.16 -8.64 -17.01
N LYS A 5 17.72 -9.85 -17.35
CA LYS A 5 17.04 -10.78 -16.46
C LYS A 5 18.06 -11.40 -15.51
N ALA A 6 18.11 -10.92 -14.27
CA ALA A 6 18.95 -11.50 -13.23
C ALA A 6 18.40 -12.88 -12.83
N ALA A 7 19.19 -13.93 -13.07
CA ALA A 7 18.92 -15.27 -12.58
C ALA A 7 19.38 -15.38 -11.12
N ALA A 8 18.45 -15.57 -10.19
CA ALA A 8 18.78 -15.84 -8.79
C ALA A 8 18.88 -17.35 -8.57
N THR A 9 20.08 -17.80 -8.19
CA THR A 9 20.36 -19.18 -7.75
C THR A 9 19.90 -19.34 -6.30
N VAL A 10 19.06 -20.33 -6.03
CA VAL A 10 18.61 -20.69 -4.67
C VAL A 10 19.59 -21.70 -4.08
N ILE A 11 20.35 -21.29 -3.07
CA ILE A 11 21.18 -22.20 -2.25
C ILE A 11 20.33 -22.64 -1.06
N MET A 12 19.97 -23.91 -1.01
CA MET A 12 19.29 -24.51 0.15
C MET A 12 20.33 -24.97 1.18
N ILE A 13 20.42 -24.28 2.32
CA ILE A 13 21.06 -24.79 3.54
C ILE A 13 20.06 -24.65 4.68
N GLY A 14 19.92 -25.73 5.44
CA GLY A 14 18.80 -25.97 6.34
C GLY A 14 18.79 -25.21 7.66
N MET A 15 17.60 -25.31 8.27
CA MET A 15 17.25 -25.15 9.68
C MET A 15 17.55 -23.82 10.39
N ILE A 16 16.43 -23.17 10.77
CA ILE A 16 16.25 -22.34 11.96
C ILE A 16 16.95 -20.97 11.91
N THR A 17 16.24 -20.01 11.34
CA THR A 17 15.87 -18.68 11.89
C THR A 17 15.29 -17.94 10.68
N THR A 18 13.97 -17.83 10.57
CA THR A 18 13.34 -17.17 9.42
C THR A 18 13.55 -15.67 9.54
N THR A 19 14.73 -15.20 9.17
CA THR A 19 14.92 -13.83 8.69
C THR A 19 14.13 -13.74 7.39
N MET A 20 12.89 -13.26 7.48
CA MET A 20 12.06 -13.01 6.31
C MET A 20 12.74 -11.92 5.48
N LEU A 21 13.32 -12.31 4.35
CA LEU A 21 13.81 -11.40 3.32
C LEU A 21 12.60 -10.67 2.73
N VAL A 22 12.51 -9.39 3.07
CA VAL A 22 11.47 -8.45 2.63
C VAL A 22 11.70 -8.17 1.14
N GLN A 23 10.94 -8.84 0.27
CA GLN A 23 10.94 -8.53 -1.17
C GLN A 23 9.81 -7.53 -1.43
N GLY A 24 10.19 -6.25 -1.48
CA GLY A 24 9.27 -5.15 -1.80
C GLY A 24 8.73 -5.26 -3.22
N CYS A 25 7.49 -4.81 -3.42
CA CYS A 25 6.93 -4.65 -4.76
C CYS A 25 7.60 -3.45 -5.46
N GLU A 26 8.56 -3.71 -6.35
CA GLU A 26 9.13 -2.67 -7.21
C GLU A 26 8.23 -2.44 -8.42
N ALA A 27 7.33 -1.47 -8.31
CA ALA A 27 6.85 -0.68 -9.43
C ALA A 27 7.10 0.78 -9.06
N GLY A 28 7.58 1.61 -10.00
CA GLY A 28 7.89 3.00 -9.69
C GLY A 28 6.76 3.67 -8.90
N VAL A 29 7.11 4.41 -7.83
CA VAL A 29 6.20 5.15 -6.92
C VAL A 29 5.57 4.33 -5.76
N VAL A 30 5.84 3.03 -5.60
CA VAL A 30 5.59 2.30 -4.33
C VAL A 30 6.91 2.08 -3.59
N SER A 31 7.12 2.81 -2.49
CA SER A 31 8.38 2.69 -1.75
C SER A 31 8.44 1.39 -0.95
N GLU A 32 7.33 0.92 -0.37
CA GLU A 32 7.35 -0.28 0.47
C GLU A 32 5.96 -0.97 0.46
N ALA A 33 5.92 -2.23 0.04
CA ALA A 33 4.76 -3.10 0.21
C ALA A 33 5.19 -4.29 1.08
N LEU A 34 4.54 -4.46 2.23
CA LEU A 34 4.73 -5.63 3.09
C LEU A 34 3.74 -6.70 2.64
N CYS A 35 4.13 -7.42 1.59
CA CYS A 35 3.42 -8.61 1.09
C CYS A 35 3.72 -9.84 1.96
N SER A 36 3.41 -9.83 3.25
CA SER A 36 3.59 -11.01 4.10
C SER A 36 2.36 -11.31 4.94
N GLY A 37 1.72 -12.45 4.68
CA GLY A 37 0.61 -12.99 5.48
C GLY A 37 -0.51 -13.61 4.64
N THR A 38 -1.17 -14.64 5.17
CA THR A 38 -2.50 -15.04 4.71
C THR A 38 -3.51 -14.03 5.25
N LEU A 39 -3.81 -13.00 4.48
CA LEU A 39 -4.85 -12.03 4.84
C LEU A 39 -6.24 -12.62 4.63
N ASP A 40 -7.17 -12.13 5.45
CA ASP A 40 -8.59 -12.27 5.18
C ASP A 40 -8.88 -11.74 3.75
N PRO A 41 -9.57 -12.52 2.89
CA PRO A 41 -9.86 -12.12 1.52
C PRO A 41 -10.72 -10.84 1.42
N ALA A 42 -11.29 -10.35 2.52
CA ALA A 42 -12.01 -9.07 2.58
C ALA A 42 -11.11 -7.86 2.85
N VAL A 43 -9.81 -8.04 3.13
CA VAL A 43 -8.88 -6.91 3.31
C VAL A 43 -8.75 -6.06 2.03
N PRO A 44 -8.59 -6.63 0.82
CA PRO A 44 -8.51 -5.85 -0.41
C PRO A 44 -9.73 -4.97 -0.69
N SER A 45 -10.95 -5.48 -0.43
CA SER A 45 -12.18 -4.70 -0.64
C SER A 45 -12.28 -3.57 0.38
N CYS A 46 -11.89 -3.83 1.62
CA CYS A 46 -11.79 -2.85 2.70
C CYS A 46 -10.79 -1.73 2.33
N THR A 47 -9.57 -2.08 1.92
CA THR A 47 -8.53 -1.12 1.53
C THR A 47 -8.95 -0.29 0.32
N ARG A 48 -9.57 -0.90 -0.71
CA ARG A 48 -10.08 -0.16 -1.89
C ARG A 48 -11.18 0.84 -1.51
N LYS A 49 -12.04 0.49 -0.55
CA LYS A 49 -13.06 1.41 -0.02
C LYS A 49 -12.39 2.61 0.67
N LEU A 50 -11.44 2.37 1.56
CA LEU A 50 -10.71 3.46 2.24
C LEU A 50 -9.95 4.37 1.28
N ALA A 51 -9.31 3.79 0.27
CA ALA A 51 -8.64 4.55 -0.78
C ALA A 51 -9.62 5.47 -1.54
N ALA A 52 -10.81 4.98 -1.87
CA ALA A 52 -11.83 5.78 -2.54
C ALA A 52 -12.38 6.90 -1.64
N GLU A 53 -12.62 6.63 -0.35
CA GLU A 53 -13.09 7.62 0.62
C GLU A 53 -12.06 8.74 0.83
N LEU A 54 -10.79 8.37 1.04
CA LEU A 54 -9.70 9.33 1.20
C LEU A 54 -9.41 10.13 -0.08
N ALA A 55 -9.47 9.48 -1.26
CA ALA A 55 -9.35 10.20 -2.53
C ALA A 55 -10.50 11.19 -2.75
N ALA A 56 -11.75 10.81 -2.40
CA ALA A 56 -12.91 11.69 -2.47
C ALA A 56 -12.76 12.90 -1.56
N GLY A 57 -12.28 12.70 -0.32
CA GLY A 57 -11.99 13.78 0.62
C GLY A 57 -10.88 14.73 0.12
N GLY A 58 -9.89 14.19 -0.59
CA GLY A 58 -8.80 14.96 -1.20
C GLY A 58 -9.23 15.95 -2.29
N TYR A 59 -10.45 15.86 -2.84
CA TYR A 59 -10.98 16.90 -3.74
C TYR A 59 -11.44 18.17 -2.99
N GLY A 60 -11.54 18.11 -1.66
CA GLY A 60 -12.09 19.18 -0.83
C GLY A 60 -11.08 20.20 -0.29
N GLY A 61 -9.76 20.01 -0.43
CA GLY A 61 -8.80 20.91 0.18
C GLY A 61 -7.34 20.79 -0.26
N VAL A 62 -6.60 21.87 -0.03
CA VAL A 62 -5.13 21.91 0.02
C VAL A 62 -4.70 21.57 1.45
N ASP A 63 -3.56 20.90 1.63
CA ASP A 63 -3.08 20.39 2.94
C ASP A 63 -3.99 19.32 3.56
N TYR A 64 -4.18 18.23 2.81
CA TYR A 64 -4.98 17.08 3.22
C TYR A 64 -4.14 16.14 4.09
N ASN A 65 -4.63 15.74 5.27
CA ASN A 65 -4.00 14.71 6.09
C ASN A 65 -5.08 13.99 6.90
N GLU A 66 -5.71 13.00 6.27
CA GLU A 66 -6.85 12.30 6.85
C GLU A 66 -6.53 10.83 7.07
N ARG A 67 -7.19 10.27 8.08
CA ARG A 67 -7.08 8.87 8.47
C ARG A 67 -8.46 8.25 8.47
N GLU A 68 -8.54 7.06 7.93
CA GLU A 68 -9.77 6.28 7.91
C GLU A 68 -9.48 4.84 8.33
N GLN A 69 -10.53 4.14 8.73
CA GLN A 69 -10.42 2.74 9.10
C GLN A 69 -11.64 1.95 8.69
N CYS A 70 -11.44 0.68 8.37
CA CYS A 70 -12.51 -0.22 8.03
C CYS A 70 -12.32 -1.55 8.77
N TYR A 71 -13.42 -2.04 9.33
CA TYR A 71 -13.46 -3.30 10.05
C TYR A 71 -13.71 -4.43 9.06
N VAL A 72 -12.77 -5.35 8.94
CA VAL A 72 -12.91 -6.54 8.09
C VAL A 72 -13.68 -7.63 8.85
N ASN A 73 -13.26 -7.87 10.08
CA ASN A 73 -13.86 -8.81 11.02
C ASN A 73 -13.55 -8.35 12.47
N PRO A 74 -14.07 -9.00 13.53
CA PRO A 74 -13.86 -8.57 14.91
C PRO A 74 -12.39 -8.52 15.37
N SER A 75 -11.46 -9.15 14.64
CA SER A 75 -10.04 -9.22 14.98
C SER A 75 -9.13 -8.51 13.98
N THR A 76 -9.70 -7.97 12.89
CA THR A 76 -8.94 -7.37 11.79
C THR A 76 -9.56 -6.03 11.41
N THR A 77 -8.77 -4.97 11.62
CA THR A 77 -9.09 -3.61 11.19
C THR A 77 -8.00 -3.18 10.22
N VAL A 78 -8.39 -2.55 9.11
CA VAL A 78 -7.46 -1.87 8.21
C VAL A 78 -7.49 -0.40 8.56
N TYR A 79 -6.31 0.18 8.78
CA TYR A 79 -6.08 1.60 8.99
C TYR A 79 -5.47 2.17 7.71
N ALA A 80 -5.96 3.31 7.25
CA ALA A 80 -5.41 4.02 6.10
C ALA A 80 -5.17 5.49 6.43
N GLN A 81 -4.14 6.06 5.83
CA GLN A 81 -3.85 7.49 5.88
C GLN A 81 -3.54 7.99 4.48
N ALA A 82 -4.09 9.15 4.15
CA ALA A 82 -3.74 9.89 2.95
C ALA A 82 -3.22 11.27 3.35
N THR A 83 -2.16 11.72 2.68
CA THR A 83 -1.59 13.04 2.91
C THR A 83 -1.31 13.73 1.58
N CYS A 84 -1.55 15.04 1.49
CA CYS A 84 -1.22 15.90 0.36
C CYS A 84 -0.60 17.19 0.88
N THR A 85 0.52 17.61 0.30
CA THR A 85 1.32 18.73 0.83
C THR A 85 1.10 20.06 0.13
N SER A 86 0.45 20.11 -1.04
CA SER A 86 0.25 21.37 -1.78
C SER A 86 -0.65 21.30 -3.04
N SER A 87 -1.37 20.22 -3.30
CA SER A 87 -2.02 20.03 -4.61
C SER A 87 -3.51 20.41 -4.59
N THR A 88 -3.92 21.29 -5.51
CA THR A 88 -5.34 21.47 -5.90
C THR A 88 -5.93 20.24 -6.59
N ALA A 89 -5.09 19.23 -6.85
CA ALA A 89 -5.40 17.95 -7.46
C ALA A 89 -5.12 16.77 -6.50
N CYS A 90 -5.29 16.98 -5.18
CA CYS A 90 -5.00 15.96 -4.18
C CYS A 90 -5.81 14.67 -4.41
N GLY A 91 -7.12 14.80 -4.70
CA GLY A 91 -7.95 13.64 -5.05
C GLY A 91 -7.49 12.87 -6.29
N GLU A 92 -7.02 13.55 -7.34
CA GLU A 92 -6.46 12.92 -8.54
C GLU A 92 -5.14 12.20 -8.22
N CYS A 93 -4.24 12.86 -7.47
CA CYS A 93 -2.97 12.28 -7.06
C CYS A 93 -3.18 11.01 -6.24
N LEU A 94 -4.07 11.05 -5.24
CA LEU A 94 -4.43 9.89 -4.41
C LEU A 94 -5.05 8.76 -5.24
N SER A 95 -5.90 9.09 -6.21
CA SER A 95 -6.51 8.10 -7.12
C SER A 95 -5.46 7.40 -7.98
N GLU A 96 -4.47 8.14 -8.48
CA GLU A 96 -3.39 7.59 -9.30
C GLU A 96 -2.48 6.66 -8.50
N ILE A 97 -1.97 7.12 -7.35
CA ILE A 97 -1.02 6.31 -6.56
C ILE A 97 -1.67 5.07 -5.95
N THR A 98 -2.96 5.12 -5.60
CA THR A 98 -3.70 3.96 -5.08
C THR A 98 -3.99 2.95 -6.18
N ALA A 99 -4.32 3.39 -7.40
CA ALA A 99 -4.48 2.49 -8.54
C ALA A 99 -3.15 1.77 -8.87
N GLN A 100 -2.02 2.48 -8.85
CA GLN A 100 -0.71 1.87 -9.04
C GLN A 100 -0.37 0.89 -7.91
N LEU A 101 -0.67 1.24 -6.66
CA LEU A 101 -0.47 0.38 -5.50
C LEU A 101 -1.25 -0.93 -5.65
N PHE A 102 -2.52 -0.88 -6.03
CA PHE A 102 -3.36 -2.08 -6.20
C PHE A 102 -2.96 -2.96 -7.39
N ASN A 103 -2.32 -2.37 -8.41
CA ASN A 103 -1.77 -3.14 -9.52
C ASN A 103 -0.41 -3.77 -9.20
N SER A 104 0.33 -3.19 -8.26
CA SER A 104 1.72 -3.57 -7.95
C SER A 104 1.82 -4.48 -6.73
N CYS A 105 0.92 -4.32 -5.77
CA CYS A 105 0.85 -5.14 -4.57
C CYS A 105 -0.05 -6.34 -4.79
N SER A 106 0.32 -7.49 -4.23
CA SER A 106 -0.61 -8.62 -4.16
C SER A 106 -1.79 -8.26 -3.27
N ASP A 107 -2.97 -8.82 -3.55
CA ASP A 107 -4.16 -8.72 -2.70
C ASP A 107 -3.94 -9.35 -1.29
N MET A 108 -2.76 -9.89 -1.00
CA MET A 108 -2.37 -10.45 0.30
C MET A 108 -1.39 -9.55 1.08
N ALA A 109 -1.24 -8.27 0.70
CA ALA A 109 -0.37 -7.34 1.41
C ALA A 109 -1.01 -6.79 2.69
N VAL A 110 -0.37 -7.04 3.85
CA VAL A 110 -0.84 -6.63 5.19
C VAL A 110 -0.70 -5.13 5.43
N GLY A 111 0.10 -4.49 4.59
CA GLY A 111 0.22 -3.06 4.49
C GLY A 111 1.03 -2.69 3.26
N ALA A 112 0.76 -1.51 2.72
CA ALA A 112 1.58 -0.93 1.67
C ALA A 112 1.51 0.59 1.72
N GLN A 113 2.51 1.21 1.10
CA GLN A 113 2.61 2.64 1.01
C GLN A 113 3.01 3.07 -0.41
N ALA A 114 2.31 4.08 -0.92
CA ALA A 114 2.62 4.75 -2.16
C ALA A 114 2.86 6.24 -1.89
N HIS A 115 3.83 6.82 -2.60
CA HIS A 115 4.23 8.22 -2.45
C HIS A 115 4.54 8.83 -3.79
N SER A 116 3.90 9.93 -4.13
CA SER A 116 4.25 10.80 -5.25
C SER A 116 4.76 12.16 -4.74
N SER A 117 5.21 13.03 -5.63
CA SER A 117 5.76 14.35 -5.29
C SER A 117 4.78 15.30 -4.58
N GLY A 118 3.47 14.96 -4.53
CA GLY A 118 2.44 15.81 -3.91
C GLY A 118 1.40 15.08 -3.08
N CYS A 119 1.47 13.75 -2.97
CA CYS A 119 0.56 12.98 -2.12
C CYS A 119 1.18 11.65 -1.68
N SER A 120 0.67 11.10 -0.58
CA SER A 120 1.00 9.78 -0.10
C SER A 120 -0.25 9.06 0.38
N PHE A 121 -0.22 7.73 0.27
CA PHE A 121 -1.24 6.84 0.78
C PHE A 121 -0.55 5.67 1.47
N ARG A 122 -0.97 5.36 2.70
CA ARG A 122 -0.50 4.21 3.48
C ARG A 122 -1.70 3.46 4.00
N TYR A 123 -1.64 2.13 4.00
CA TYR A 123 -2.56 1.32 4.78
C TYR A 123 -1.83 0.20 5.50
N GLU A 124 -2.35 -0.21 6.67
CA GLU A 124 -1.85 -1.34 7.47
C GLU A 124 -2.98 -1.99 8.27
N ILE A 125 -2.85 -3.28 8.60
CA ILE A 125 -3.75 -3.96 9.55
C ILE A 125 -3.41 -3.69 11.04
N SER A 126 -2.39 -2.89 11.29
CA SER A 126 -1.95 -2.44 12.62
C SER A 126 -2.03 -0.91 12.71
N PRO A 127 -2.38 -0.35 13.88
CA PRO A 127 -2.53 1.10 14.03
C PRO A 127 -1.18 1.84 13.96
N PHE A 128 -1.19 3.07 13.42
CA PHE A 128 -0.03 3.96 13.25
C PHE A 128 -0.40 5.45 13.34
#